data_AF-A0A1G7MPT1-F1
#
_entry.id   AF-A0A1G7MPT1-F1
#
_cell.length_a   1.000
_cell.length_b   1.000
_cell.length_c   1.000
_cell.angle_alpha   90.00
_cell.angle_beta   90.00
_cell.angle_gamma   90.00
#
_symmetry.space_group_name_H-M   'P 1'
#
loop_
_entity.id
_entity.type
_entity.pdbx_description
1 polymer ?
#
loop_
_entity_poly.entity_id
_entity_poly.type
_entity_poly.pdbx_seq_one_letter_code
_entity_poly.pdbx_strand_id
1 'polypeptide(L)'
;MCHSFDGSLGNLDTIGYIDHIIRDTNSGIEKPAAIIVETVQAEGGINLASAEWLAALANLCTQHDILLICDDIQVGCGRTGPFFSFEKASIKPDIVVLSKSISGYGLPISLLLLKPELDIWPPGEHNGTFRGNQLACIAARCTRMERCRQSGGAGSAKRAKHSGLPRNRNKTDSSVH
;
A
#
# COMPACT_ATOMS: atom_id res chain seq x y z
N MET A 1 -2.12 6.19 13.44
CA MET A 1 -2.08 7.38 12.57
C MET A 1 -0.93 8.25 13.04
N CYS A 2 -0.03 8.69 12.15
CA CYS A 2 1.10 9.53 12.55
C CYS A 2 0.61 10.95 12.88
N HIS A 3 0.60 11.31 14.17
CA HIS A 3 0.23 12.65 14.63
C HIS A 3 1.43 13.63 14.60
N SER A 4 2.66 13.12 14.63
CA SER A 4 3.92 13.88 14.53
C SER A 4 4.37 14.01 13.06
N PHE A 5 3.54 14.64 12.24
CA PHE A 5 3.74 14.83 10.80
C PHE A 5 4.76 15.93 10.48
N ASP A 6 5.25 15.99 9.24
CA ASP A 6 6.20 17.02 8.78
C ASP A 6 5.68 18.44 9.08
N GLY A 7 6.45 19.21 9.85
CA GLY A 7 6.09 20.56 10.29
C GLY A 7 4.89 20.68 11.24
N SER A 8 4.25 19.59 11.69
CA SER A 8 3.02 19.66 12.50
C SER A 8 3.22 20.21 13.92
N LEU A 9 4.47 20.21 14.40
CA LEU A 9 4.88 20.72 15.72
C LEU A 9 5.77 21.98 15.60
N GLY A 10 5.70 22.71 14.47
CA GLY A 10 6.57 23.85 14.18
C GLY A 10 7.96 23.42 13.70
N ASN A 11 9.03 24.09 14.17
CA ASN A 11 10.43 23.77 13.83
C ASN A 11 10.98 22.52 14.56
N LEU A 12 10.12 21.69 15.14
CA LEU A 12 10.56 20.48 15.83
C LEU A 12 10.96 19.41 14.81
N ASP A 13 12.12 18.80 15.03
CA ASP A 13 12.51 17.58 14.32
C ASP A 13 11.61 16.41 14.74
N THR A 14 10.55 16.18 13.96
CA THR A 14 9.56 15.13 14.26
C THR A 14 10.13 13.73 14.07
N ILE A 15 11.10 13.54 13.17
CA ILE A 15 11.77 12.24 12.99
C ILE A 15 12.65 11.94 14.20
N GLY A 16 13.46 12.91 14.64
CA GLY A 16 14.27 12.78 15.85
C GLY A 16 13.43 12.55 17.10
N TYR A 17 12.27 13.22 17.21
CA TYR A 17 11.32 12.98 18.29
C TYR A 17 10.76 11.55 18.29
N ILE A 18 10.35 11.04 17.13
CA ILE A 18 9.86 9.65 16.98
C ILE A 18 10.97 8.66 17.36
N ASP A 19 12.20 8.86 16.86
CA ASP A 19 13.35 8.01 17.17
C ASP A 19 13.66 7.99 18.67
N HIS A 20 13.60 9.16 19.33
CA HIS A 20 13.83 9.29 20.75
C HIS A 20 12.80 8.50 21.57
N ILE A 21 11.52 8.63 21.24
CA ILE A 21 10.43 7.91 21.92
C ILE A 21 10.59 6.39 21.78
N ILE A 22 10.88 5.92 20.57
CA ILE A 22 11.00 4.48 20.30
C ILE A 22 12.19 3.86 21.06
N ARG A 23 13.28 4.62 21.24
CA ARG A 23 14.47 4.16 21.96
C ARG A 23 14.36 4.27 23.47
N ASP A 24 13.63 5.26 23.96
CA ASP A 24 13.48 5.48 25.40
C ASP A 24 12.52 4.46 26.02
N THR A 25 13.09 3.46 26.68
CA THR A 25 12.35 2.44 27.45
C THR A 25 11.52 3.02 28.60
N ASN A 26 11.76 4.26 29.03
CA ASN A 26 10.97 4.95 30.06
C ASN A 26 9.91 5.90 29.49
N SER A 27 9.80 6.01 28.16
CA SER A 27 8.80 6.88 27.51
C SER A 27 7.35 6.44 27.75
N GLY A 28 7.16 5.20 28.23
CA GLY A 28 5.85 4.57 28.36
C GLY A 28 5.25 4.09 27.03
N ILE A 29 6.01 4.20 25.94
CA ILE A 29 5.61 3.74 24.61
C ILE A 29 6.47 2.52 24.24
N GLU A 30 5.81 1.38 24.03
CA GLU A 30 6.47 0.20 23.47
C GLU A 30 6.79 0.42 21.98
N LYS A 31 7.83 -0.26 21.49
CA LYS A 31 8.19 -0.26 20.08
C LYS A 31 6.96 -0.64 19.24
N PRO A 32 6.45 0.23 18.35
CA PRO A 32 5.24 -0.05 17.59
C PRO A 32 5.51 -1.10 16.52
N ALA A 33 4.51 -1.91 16.19
CA ALA A 33 4.61 -2.88 15.09
C ALA A 33 4.63 -2.19 13.71
N ALA A 34 3.95 -1.05 13.58
CA ALA A 34 3.85 -0.32 12.32
C ALA A 34 3.61 1.18 12.54
N ILE A 35 4.05 1.99 11.57
CA ILE A 35 3.69 3.40 11.43
C ILE A 35 2.84 3.57 10.18
N ILE A 36 1.71 4.28 10.34
CA ILE A 36 0.79 4.61 9.24
C ILE A 36 0.90 6.09 8.92
N VAL A 37 1.13 6.42 7.64
CA VAL A 37 1.30 7.79 7.15
C VAL A 37 0.45 8.08 5.92
N GLU A 38 -0.18 9.24 5.88
CA GLU A 38 -0.74 9.86 4.67
C GLU A 38 0.30 10.83 4.11
N THR A 39 0.71 10.73 2.86
CA THR A 39 1.72 11.66 2.28
C THR A 39 1.22 13.10 2.17
N VAL A 40 -0.10 13.26 2.12
CA VAL A 40 -0.81 14.53 2.18
C VAL A 40 -1.97 14.38 3.15
N GLN A 41 -1.92 15.09 4.27
CA GLN A 41 -3.02 15.10 5.24
C GLN A 41 -4.06 16.13 4.81
N ALA A 42 -5.27 15.69 4.49
CA ALA A 42 -6.33 16.58 3.98
C ALA A 42 -7.24 17.13 5.09
N GLU A 43 -7.53 16.35 6.12
CA GLU A 43 -8.57 16.65 7.14
C GLU A 43 -8.12 17.68 8.21
N GLY A 44 -6.80 17.92 8.35
CA GLY A 44 -6.22 18.80 9.38
C GLY A 44 -5.71 20.15 8.87
N GLY A 45 -6.08 20.54 7.65
CA GLY A 45 -5.36 21.53 6.85
C GLY A 45 -4.37 20.80 5.94
N ILE A 46 -4.32 21.17 4.65
CA ILE A 46 -3.52 20.46 3.64
C ILE A 46 -2.04 20.51 4.02
N ASN A 47 -1.54 19.46 4.67
CA ASN A 47 -0.14 19.33 5.05
C ASN A 47 0.54 18.35 4.12
N LEU A 48 1.55 18.82 3.39
CA LEU A 48 2.33 18.04 2.44
C LEU A 48 3.61 17.57 3.13
N ALA A 49 3.82 16.25 3.22
CA ALA A 49 5.11 15.73 3.66
C ALA A 49 6.16 15.99 2.58
N SER A 50 7.30 16.52 2.96
CA SER A 50 8.46 16.61 2.08
C SER A 50 8.96 15.21 1.70
N ALA A 51 9.60 15.10 0.53
CA ALA A 51 10.17 13.85 0.06
C ALA A 51 11.29 13.37 1.00
N GLU A 52 12.05 14.32 1.52
CA GLU A 52 13.11 14.14 2.49
C GLU A 52 12.58 13.56 3.80
N TRP A 53 11.48 14.11 4.31
CA TRP A 53 10.85 13.61 5.53
C TRP A 53 10.29 12.20 5.36
N LEU A 54 9.63 11.91 4.24
CA LEU A 54 9.14 10.56 3.94
C LEU A 54 10.27 9.53 3.83
N ALA A 55 11.39 9.91 3.21
CA ALA A 55 12.58 9.07 3.13
C ALA A 55 13.20 8.84 4.52
N ALA A 56 13.28 9.88 5.35
CA ALA A 56 13.76 9.77 6.72
C ALA A 56 12.87 8.85 7.57
N LEU A 57 11.55 8.97 7.45
CA LEU A 57 10.59 8.09 8.14
C LEU A 57 10.75 6.64 7.70
N ALA A 58 10.90 6.38 6.40
CA ALA A 58 11.11 5.02 5.88
C ALA A 58 12.42 4.40 6.37
N ASN A 59 13.49 5.20 6.46
CA ASN A 59 14.76 4.76 7.03
C ASN A 59 14.62 4.44 8.52
N LEU A 60 13.93 5.28 9.30
CA LEU A 60 13.65 5.05 10.71
C LEU A 60 12.88 3.74 10.92
N CYS A 61 11.83 3.51 10.12
CA CYS A 61 11.05 2.26 10.16
C CYS A 61 11.95 1.04 9.90
N THR A 62 12.83 1.13 8.90
CA THR A 62 13.79 0.06 8.57
C THR A 62 14.78 -0.19 9.70
N GLN A 63 15.33 0.87 10.31
CA GLN A 63 16.31 0.78 11.40
C GLN A 63 15.74 0.10 12.64
N HIS A 64 14.47 0.36 12.93
CA HIS A 64 13.81 -0.16 14.12
C HIS A 64 13.05 -1.44 13.87
N ASP A 65 13.02 -2.00 12.65
CA ASP A 65 12.18 -3.16 12.31
C ASP A 65 10.70 -2.89 12.66
N ILE A 66 10.20 -1.79 12.09
CA ILE A 66 8.82 -1.30 12.20
C ILE A 66 8.25 -1.25 10.78
N LEU A 67 7.04 -1.76 10.58
CA LEU A 67 6.42 -1.72 9.24
C LEU A 67 5.98 -0.31 8.87
N LEU A 68 6.28 0.12 7.65
CA LEU A 68 5.76 1.36 7.09
C LEU A 68 4.50 1.09 6.25
N ILE A 69 3.39 1.70 6.66
CA ILE A 69 2.11 1.65 5.95
C ILE A 69 1.83 3.03 5.35
N CYS A 70 1.67 3.09 4.03
CA CYS A 70 1.21 4.30 3.36
C CYS A 70 -0.29 4.23 3.14
N ASP A 71 -1.04 5.16 3.73
CA ASP A 71 -2.43 5.41 3.38
C ASP A 71 -2.48 6.34 2.16
N ASP A 72 -2.79 5.76 1.01
CA ASP A 72 -2.85 6.46 -0.28
C ASP A 72 -4.29 6.54 -0.80
N ILE A 73 -5.28 6.46 0.11
CA ILE A 73 -6.71 6.45 -0.22
C ILE A 73 -7.13 7.77 -0.90
N GLN A 74 -6.62 8.92 -0.44
CA GLN A 74 -7.06 10.24 -0.93
C GLN A 74 -6.24 10.72 -2.13
N VAL A 75 -4.92 10.53 -2.04
CA VAL A 75 -3.93 11.18 -2.91
C VAL A 75 -3.24 10.23 -3.89
N GLY A 76 -3.57 8.95 -3.84
CA GLY A 76 -3.12 7.96 -4.81
C GLY A 76 -3.84 8.05 -6.14
N CYS A 77 -3.61 7.03 -6.98
CA CYS A 77 -4.23 6.87 -8.30
C CYS A 77 -4.05 8.09 -9.23
N GLY A 78 -2.87 8.72 -9.20
CA GLY A 78 -2.54 9.82 -10.12
C GLY A 78 -2.92 11.21 -9.61
N ARG A 79 -3.45 11.38 -8.39
CA ARG A 79 -3.90 12.71 -7.90
C ARG A 79 -2.75 13.69 -7.72
N THR A 80 -1.55 13.19 -7.42
CA THR A 80 -0.31 13.99 -7.20
C THR A 80 0.65 13.97 -8.41
N GLY A 81 0.21 13.37 -9.53
CA GLY A 81 0.99 13.14 -10.75
C GLY A 81 1.33 11.65 -10.95
N PRO A 82 2.22 11.06 -10.12
CA PRO A 82 2.54 9.63 -10.16
C PRO A 82 1.36 8.75 -9.69
N PHE A 83 1.45 7.43 -9.89
CA PHE A 83 0.36 6.54 -9.48
C PHE A 83 0.23 6.46 -7.97
N PHE A 84 1.35 6.25 -7.28
CA PHE A 84 1.42 6.38 -5.82
C PHE A 84 1.97 7.74 -5.42
N SER A 85 1.42 8.30 -4.35
CA SER A 85 1.84 9.62 -3.88
C SER A 85 3.29 9.67 -3.37
N PHE A 86 3.84 8.53 -2.93
CA PHE A 86 5.18 8.42 -2.38
C PHE A 86 6.29 8.18 -3.43
N GLU A 87 5.96 8.03 -4.73
CA GLU A 87 6.97 7.72 -5.75
C GLU A 87 8.09 8.77 -5.83
N LYS A 88 7.76 10.05 -5.63
CA LYS A 88 8.75 11.14 -5.64
C LYS A 88 9.76 11.05 -4.49
N ALA A 89 9.36 10.46 -3.37
CA ALA A 89 10.24 10.21 -2.23
C ALA A 89 11.12 8.97 -2.41
N SER A 90 10.94 8.20 -3.50
CA SER A 90 11.69 6.97 -3.79
C SER A 90 11.66 5.92 -2.67
N ILE A 91 10.61 5.94 -1.83
CA ILE A 91 10.41 4.96 -0.75
C ILE A 91 9.63 3.74 -1.21
N LYS A 92 9.72 2.65 -0.42
CA LYS A 92 8.98 1.41 -0.65
C LYS A 92 8.28 0.96 0.65
N PRO A 93 7.06 1.46 0.92
CA PRO A 93 6.27 1.03 2.07
C PRO A 93 6.06 -0.48 2.08
N ASP A 94 5.93 -1.05 3.27
CA ASP A 94 5.62 -2.47 3.47
C ASP A 94 4.18 -2.80 3.08
N ILE A 95 3.29 -1.85 3.34
CA ILE A 95 1.85 -1.95 3.05
C ILE A 95 1.38 -0.64 2.42
N VAL A 96 0.52 -0.73 1.41
CA VAL A 96 -0.15 0.43 0.79
C VAL A 96 -1.65 0.23 0.81
N VAL A 97 -2.37 1.22 1.31
CA VAL A 97 -3.85 1.23 1.34
C VAL A 97 -4.36 2.09 0.20
N LEU A 98 -5.24 1.52 -0.63
CA LEU A 98 -5.91 2.22 -1.73
C LEU A 98 -7.43 2.06 -1.60
N SER A 99 -8.17 3.10 -1.96
CA SER A 99 -9.63 3.08 -2.05
C SER A 99 -10.08 4.25 -2.94
N LYS A 100 -11.31 4.75 -2.76
CA LYS A 100 -11.87 5.93 -3.44
C LYS A 100 -11.68 5.86 -4.96
N SER A 101 -10.71 6.58 -5.50
CA SER A 101 -10.44 6.72 -6.94
C SER A 101 -10.02 5.42 -7.63
N ILE A 102 -9.58 4.40 -6.87
CA ILE A 102 -9.25 3.08 -7.43
C ILE A 102 -10.48 2.36 -8.00
N SER A 103 -11.68 2.68 -7.52
CA SER A 103 -12.95 2.09 -7.96
C SER A 103 -13.35 2.40 -9.38
N GLY A 104 -12.77 3.44 -9.98
CA GLY A 104 -13.24 3.99 -11.23
C GLY A 104 -14.64 4.60 -11.08
N TYR A 105 -15.66 3.91 -11.61
CA TYR A 105 -17.06 4.37 -11.66
C TYR A 105 -17.83 4.25 -10.33
N GLY A 106 -17.17 4.41 -9.18
CA GLY A 106 -17.83 4.52 -7.89
C GLY A 106 -18.31 3.21 -7.26
N LEU A 107 -17.88 2.05 -7.77
CA LEU A 107 -18.15 0.78 -7.11
C LEU A 107 -17.29 0.62 -5.84
N PRO A 108 -17.85 0.21 -4.68
CA PRO A 108 -17.06 0.04 -3.47
C PRO A 108 -15.92 -0.97 -3.67
N ILE A 109 -14.68 -0.49 -3.57
CA ILE A 109 -13.47 -1.32 -3.54
C ILE A 109 -12.37 -0.62 -2.76
N SER A 110 -11.68 -1.40 -1.95
CA SER A 110 -10.40 -1.05 -1.34
C SER A 110 -9.39 -2.13 -1.69
N LEU A 111 -8.12 -1.75 -1.81
CA LEU A 111 -7.00 -2.66 -1.99
C LEU A 111 -6.03 -2.45 -0.84
N LEU A 112 -5.55 -3.56 -0.30
CA LEU A 112 -4.41 -3.60 0.60
C LEU A 112 -3.28 -4.28 -0.17
N LEU A 113 -2.25 -3.52 -0.54
CA LEU A 113 -1.07 -4.05 -1.20
C LEU A 113 -0.05 -4.36 -0.11
N LEU A 114 0.50 -5.56 -0.13
CA LEU A 114 1.43 -6.06 0.89
C LEU A 114 2.70 -6.53 0.18
N LYS A 115 3.84 -6.35 0.84
CA LYS A 115 5.06 -7.05 0.42
C LYS A 115 4.85 -8.57 0.50
N PRO A 116 5.40 -9.36 -0.45
CA PRO A 116 5.23 -10.81 -0.47
C PRO A 116 5.66 -11.50 0.83
N GLU A 117 6.68 -10.95 1.50
CA GLU A 117 7.20 -11.48 2.76
C GLU A 117 6.20 -11.38 3.93
N LEU A 118 5.19 -10.51 3.81
CA LEU A 118 4.13 -10.33 4.81
C LEU A 118 2.88 -11.17 4.53
N ASP A 119 2.79 -11.79 3.35
CA ASP A 119 1.66 -12.66 2.96
C ASP A 119 1.85 -14.08 3.52
N ILE A 120 1.84 -14.19 4.85
CA ILE A 120 2.10 -15.44 5.59
C ILE A 120 0.81 -16.13 6.07
N TRP A 121 -0.36 -15.58 5.73
CA TRP A 121 -1.64 -16.05 6.24
C TRP A 121 -2.09 -17.36 5.58
N PRO A 122 -2.49 -18.37 6.37
CA PRO A 122 -3.18 -19.55 5.88
C PRO A 122 -4.49 -19.23 5.13
N PRO A 123 -4.90 -20.09 4.19
CA PRO A 123 -6.20 -19.95 3.51
C PRO A 123 -7.35 -19.84 4.51
N GLY A 124 -8.14 -18.78 4.41
CA GLY A 124 -9.33 -18.54 5.25
C GLY A 124 -9.14 -17.63 6.46
N GLU A 125 -7.90 -17.26 6.81
CA GLU A 125 -7.65 -16.36 7.96
C GLU A 125 -7.94 -14.88 7.67
N HIS A 126 -8.16 -14.53 6.40
CA HIS A 126 -8.52 -13.18 5.98
C HIS A 126 -9.87 -13.18 5.25
N ASN A 127 -10.96 -13.35 6.00
CA ASN A 127 -12.32 -13.42 5.45
C ASN A 127 -12.99 -12.03 5.35
N GLY A 128 -14.05 -11.94 4.55
CA GLY A 128 -14.87 -10.74 4.40
C GLY A 128 -15.88 -10.89 3.27
N THR A 129 -17.15 -10.64 3.54
CA THR A 129 -18.30 -10.94 2.67
C THR A 129 -18.20 -10.33 1.26
N PHE A 130 -17.56 -9.17 1.14
CA PHE A 130 -17.41 -8.45 -0.15
C PHE A 130 -15.97 -8.43 -0.67
N ARG A 131 -15.06 -9.21 -0.07
CA ARG A 131 -13.68 -9.31 -0.55
C ARG A 131 -13.65 -9.93 -1.94
N GLY A 132 -12.82 -9.36 -2.82
CA GLY A 132 -12.69 -9.86 -4.19
C GLY A 132 -13.96 -9.71 -5.02
N ASN A 133 -14.79 -8.68 -4.75
CA ASN A 133 -15.96 -8.34 -5.57
C ASN A 133 -15.54 -8.23 -7.04
N GLN A 134 -15.91 -9.24 -7.83
CA GLN A 134 -15.46 -9.40 -9.20
C GLN A 134 -15.91 -8.23 -10.09
N LEU A 135 -17.13 -7.71 -9.87
CA LEU A 135 -17.64 -6.55 -10.59
C LEU A 135 -16.79 -5.30 -10.30
N ALA A 136 -16.46 -5.07 -9.04
CA ALA A 136 -15.62 -3.93 -8.65
C ALA A 136 -14.18 -4.09 -9.18
N CYS A 137 -13.62 -5.30 -9.16
CA CYS A 137 -12.30 -5.58 -9.73
C CYS A 137 -12.25 -5.35 -11.26
N ILE A 138 -13.27 -5.81 -11.99
CA ILE A 138 -13.36 -5.62 -13.44
C ILE A 138 -13.52 -4.12 -13.76
N ALA A 139 -14.42 -3.42 -13.07
CA ALA A 139 -14.62 -1.99 -13.26
C ALA A 139 -13.32 -1.20 -13.00
N ALA A 140 -12.64 -1.44 -11.88
CA ALA A 140 -11.35 -0.83 -11.55
C ALA A 140 -10.32 -1.09 -12.66
N ARG A 141 -10.23 -2.33 -13.17
CA ARG A 141 -9.31 -2.69 -14.25
C ARG A 141 -9.65 -1.97 -15.55
N CYS A 142 -10.92 -1.95 -15.96
CA CYS A 142 -11.36 -1.28 -17.19
C CYS A 142 -11.07 0.21 -17.13
N THR A 143 -11.51 0.89 -16.07
CA THR A 143 -11.27 2.34 -15.91
C THR A 143 -9.77 2.65 -15.89
N ARG A 144 -8.93 1.81 -15.26
CA ARG A 144 -7.47 2.01 -15.24
C ARG A 144 -6.86 1.88 -16.63
N MET A 145 -7.27 0.87 -17.40
CA MET A 145 -6.80 0.64 -18.77
C MET A 145 -7.21 1.77 -19.72
N GLU A 146 -8.44 2.26 -19.60
CA GLU A 146 -8.95 3.41 -20.36
C GLU A 146 -8.17 4.68 -20.02
N ARG A 147 -7.94 4.94 -18.74
CA ARG A 147 -7.17 6.11 -18.31
C ARG A 147 -5.72 6.04 -18.78
N CYS A 148 -5.06 4.88 -18.72
CA CYS A 148 -3.72 4.69 -19.30
C CYS A 148 -3.69 5.02 -20.80
N ARG A 149 -4.72 4.61 -21.56
CA ARG A 149 -4.85 4.89 -23.00
C ARG A 149 -5.03 6.39 -23.29
N GLN A 150 -5.85 7.08 -22.50
CA GLN A 150 -6.12 8.51 -22.67
C GLN A 150 -4.92 9.39 -22.25
N SER A 151 -4.14 8.95 -21.27
CA SER A 151 -3.02 9.71 -20.71
C SER A 151 -1.70 9.54 -21.49
N GLY A 152 -1.69 8.81 -22.61
CA GLY A 152 -0.48 8.55 -23.39
C GLY A 152 0.60 7.69 -22.70
N GLY A 153 0.27 6.99 -21.61
CA GLY A 153 1.24 6.33 -20.73
C GLY A 153 1.55 4.88 -21.13
N ALA A 154 2.58 4.69 -21.96
CA ALA A 154 3.31 3.43 -22.05
C ALA A 154 4.26 3.30 -20.85
N GLY A 155 3.80 2.69 -19.76
CA GLY A 155 4.61 2.43 -18.56
C GLY A 155 4.38 1.00 -18.04
N SER A 156 5.21 0.07 -18.52
CA SER A 156 5.53 -1.25 -17.93
C SER A 156 4.40 -2.08 -17.31
N ALA A 157 3.38 -2.45 -18.10
CA ALA A 157 2.67 -3.69 -17.84
C ALA A 157 3.56 -4.88 -18.26
N LYS A 158 4.47 -5.33 -17.39
CA LYS A 158 5.10 -6.65 -17.56
C LYS A 158 3.98 -7.69 -17.51
N ARG A 159 3.59 -8.14 -18.70
CA ARG A 159 2.66 -9.24 -18.95
C ARG A 159 3.09 -10.42 -18.08
N ALA A 160 2.36 -10.69 -16.99
CA ALA A 160 2.52 -11.92 -16.22
C ALA A 160 2.31 -13.08 -17.20
N LYS A 161 3.41 -13.77 -17.53
CA LYS A 161 3.34 -14.99 -18.33
C LYS A 161 2.49 -15.97 -17.53
N HIS A 162 1.42 -16.45 -18.15
CA HIS A 162 0.63 -17.58 -17.69
C HIS A 162 1.58 -18.79 -17.62
N SER A 163 2.16 -19.07 -16.44
CA SER A 163 2.74 -20.38 -16.17
C SER A 163 1.57 -21.34 -16.02
N GLY A 164 1.48 -22.27 -16.96
CA GLY A 164 0.35 -23.18 -17.11
C GLY A 164 0.03 -23.92 -15.81
N LEU A 165 -1.28 -24.01 -15.51
CA LEU A 165 -1.79 -24.98 -14.56
C LEU A 165 -1.31 -26.39 -14.97
N PRO A 166 -0.76 -27.20 -14.05
CA PRO A 166 -0.51 -28.60 -14.32
C PRO A 166 -1.85 -29.32 -14.52
N ARG A 167 -2.06 -29.88 -15.72
CA ARG A 167 -3.19 -30.77 -16.00
C ARG A 167 -3.06 -32.02 -15.13
N ASN A 168 -3.93 -32.14 -14.15
CA ASN A 168 -4.12 -33.35 -13.36
C ASN A 168 -4.69 -34.44 -14.28
N ARG A 169 -3.88 -35.42 -14.70
CA ARG A 169 -4.36 -36.61 -15.39
C ARG A 169 -4.73 -37.65 -14.34
N ASN A 170 -6.03 -37.79 -14.13
CA ASN A 170 -6.62 -38.85 -13.33
C ASN A 170 -6.09 -40.22 -13.77
N LYS A 171 -5.67 -41.01 -12.79
CA LYS A 171 -5.63 -42.47 -12.87
C LYS A 171 -7.04 -42.95 -13.16
N THR A 172 -7.22 -43.66 -14.26
CA THR A 172 -8.33 -44.60 -14.42
C THR A 172 -7.75 -45.99 -14.40
N ASP A 173 -8.09 -46.74 -13.37
CA ASP A 173 -8.11 -48.19 -13.38
C ASP A 173 -8.82 -48.70 -14.64
N SER A 174 -8.22 -49.67 -15.30
CA SER A 174 -8.94 -50.79 -15.90
C SER A 174 -7.94 -51.90 -16.20
N SER A 175 -8.00 -52.92 -15.37
CA SER A 175 -7.69 -54.29 -15.75
C SER A 175 -8.39 -54.66 -17.07
N VAL A 176 -7.73 -55.48 -17.89
CA VAL A 176 -8.27 -56.68 -18.58
C VAL A 176 -7.25 -57.10 -19.67
N HIS A 177 -6.83 -58.36 -19.54
CA HIS A 177 -6.01 -59.21 -20.44
C HIS A 177 -4.50 -59.02 -20.47
#